data_AF-A0A8N5ETB7-F1
#
_entry.id   AF-A0A8N5ETB7-F1
#
_cell.length_a   1.000
_cell.length_b   1.000
_cell.length_c   1.000
_cell.angle_alpha   90.00
_cell.angle_beta   90.00
_cell.angle_gamma   90.00
#
_symmetry.space_group_name_H-M   'P 1'
#
loop_
_entity.id
_entity.type
_entity.pdbx_description
1 polymer ?
#
loop_
_entity_poly.entity_id
_entity_poly.type
_entity_poly.pdbx_seq_one_letter_code
_entity_poly.pdbx_strand_id
1 'polypeptide(L)'
;MYPGTVYRKHEPIFFQSLGNPFIFRCIDGVLIDGNDKGLSRSVYRSCSRRDQLGPFQMSDESWLTATLQNPLAVGQYVNNCSHEKAANVCYQEFDVPGHFPVELKQYLPNIVYSHDMESHLRCVVLVTLRDIKQGEELFSNYYTVVS
;
A
#
# COMPACT_ATOMS: atom_id res chain seq x y z
N MET A 1 -2.23 2.91 6.07
CA MET A 1 -1.28 2.50 5.01
C MET A 1 -2.05 2.09 3.78
N TYR A 2 -1.58 2.49 2.60
CA TYR A 2 -2.06 1.99 1.32
C TYR A 2 -1.40 0.63 1.05
N PRO A 3 -2.15 -0.48 1.09
CA PRO A 3 -1.59 -1.80 0.86
C PRO A 3 -1.35 -2.02 -0.64
N GLY A 4 -0.49 -2.97 -1.00
CA GLY A 4 -0.39 -3.38 -2.40
C GLY A 4 0.99 -3.81 -2.86
N THR A 5 1.02 -4.29 -4.10
CA THR A 5 2.27 -4.63 -4.79
C THR A 5 2.92 -3.34 -5.27
N VAL A 6 4.19 -3.14 -4.93
CA VAL A 6 4.99 -1.97 -5.28
C VAL A 6 5.72 -2.25 -6.59
N TYR A 7 5.41 -1.45 -7.61
CA TYR A 7 6.07 -1.47 -8.91
C TYR A 7 6.95 -0.24 -9.07
N ARG A 8 8.22 -0.47 -9.37
CA ARG A 8 9.17 0.58 -9.72
C ARG A 8 8.88 1.13 -11.11
N LYS A 9 9.54 2.25 -11.42
CA LYS A 9 9.57 2.81 -12.77
C LYS A 9 10.02 1.73 -13.76
N HIS A 10 9.22 1.50 -14.80
CA HIS A 10 9.42 0.50 -15.86
C HIS A 10 9.11 -0.96 -15.54
N GLU A 11 8.69 -1.30 -14.31
CA GLU A 11 8.21 -2.65 -14.02
C GLU A 11 6.82 -2.91 -14.67
N PRO A 12 6.52 -4.16 -15.06
CA PRO A 12 5.32 -4.48 -15.82
C PRO A 12 4.06 -4.48 -14.96
N ILE A 13 3.24 -3.44 -15.14
CA ILE A 13 1.93 -3.28 -14.46
C ILE A 13 0.72 -3.34 -15.40
N PHE A 14 0.94 -3.37 -16.72
CA PHE A 14 -0.09 -3.13 -17.73
C PHE A 14 -1.39 -3.94 -17.47
N PHE A 15 -1.29 -5.27 -17.34
CA PHE A 15 -2.47 -6.12 -17.15
C PHE A 15 -3.17 -5.89 -15.79
N GLN A 16 -2.39 -5.62 -14.74
CA GLN A 16 -2.90 -5.33 -13.40
C GLN A 16 -3.59 -3.96 -13.34
N SER A 17 -3.21 -3.04 -14.22
CA SER A 17 -3.76 -1.67 -14.27
C SER A 17 -5.09 -1.55 -15.04
N LEU A 18 -5.45 -2.53 -15.87
CA LEU A 18 -6.65 -2.45 -16.70
C LEU A 18 -7.92 -2.41 -15.84
N GLY A 19 -8.60 -1.26 -15.86
CA GLY A 19 -9.83 -1.04 -15.09
C GLY A 19 -9.63 -1.06 -13.58
N ASN A 20 -8.40 -0.85 -13.10
CA ASN A 20 -8.06 -0.91 -11.68
C ASN A 20 -8.08 0.50 -11.06
N PRO A 21 -9.08 0.85 -10.22
CA PRO A 21 -9.15 2.14 -9.56
C PRO A 21 -8.23 2.26 -8.33
N PHE A 22 -7.56 1.17 -7.95
CA PHE A 22 -6.72 1.06 -6.74
C PHE A 22 -5.23 1.08 -7.05
N ILE A 23 -4.82 1.78 -8.12
CA ILE A 23 -3.42 2.07 -8.39
C ILE A 23 -3.08 3.44 -7.79
N PHE A 24 -2.26 3.46 -6.76
CA PHE A 24 -1.65 4.68 -6.25
C PHE A 24 -0.38 5.00 -7.02
N ARG A 25 -0.18 6.26 -7.39
CA ARG A 25 1.06 6.73 -8.06
C ARG A 25 1.80 7.72 -7.16
N CYS A 26 3.00 7.34 -6.78
CA CYS A 26 3.94 8.18 -6.05
C CYS A 26 4.55 9.26 -6.96
N ILE A 27 5.09 10.32 -6.37
CA ILE A 27 5.69 11.49 -7.06
C ILE A 27 6.82 11.04 -8.00
N ASP A 28 7.65 10.10 -7.57
CA ASP A 28 8.79 9.57 -8.35
C ASP A 28 8.38 8.56 -9.44
N GLY A 29 7.08 8.25 -9.55
CA GLY A 29 6.53 7.32 -10.52
C GLY A 29 6.49 5.87 -10.06
N VAL A 30 6.83 5.57 -8.80
CA VAL A 30 6.51 4.27 -8.17
C VAL A 30 4.98 4.10 -8.13
N LEU A 31 4.50 2.90 -8.42
CA LEU A 31 3.09 2.55 -8.39
C LEU A 31 2.83 1.54 -7.28
N ILE A 32 1.72 1.67 -6.57
CA ILE A 32 1.26 0.69 -5.56
C ILE A 32 -0.10 0.18 -6.01
N ASP A 33 -0.18 -1.12 -6.30
CA ASP A 33 -1.40 -1.81 -6.69
C ASP A 33 -2.11 -2.41 -5.47
N GLY A 34 -3.09 -1.67 -4.97
CA GLY A 34 -3.91 -2.03 -3.80
C GLY A 34 -5.19 -2.80 -4.13
N ASN A 35 -5.31 -3.37 -5.33
CA ASN A 35 -6.48 -4.15 -5.71
C ASN A 35 -6.43 -5.55 -5.09
N ASP A 36 -7.42 -5.85 -4.25
CA ASP A 36 -7.54 -7.09 -3.48
C ASP A 36 -8.12 -8.26 -4.31
N LYS A 37 -8.37 -8.07 -5.61
CA LYS A 37 -9.04 -9.05 -6.49
C LYS A 37 -8.17 -9.46 -7.68
N GLY A 38 -8.59 -10.55 -8.33
CA GLY A 38 -8.10 -10.98 -9.63
C GLY A 38 -6.58 -11.14 -9.73
N LEU A 39 -6.00 -10.57 -10.79
CA LEU A 39 -4.57 -10.67 -11.09
C LEU A 39 -3.72 -9.95 -10.04
N SER A 40 -4.12 -8.76 -9.60
CA SER A 40 -3.42 -7.97 -8.57
C SER A 40 -3.23 -8.77 -7.27
N ARG A 41 -4.31 -9.38 -6.76
CA ARG A 41 -4.26 -10.29 -5.61
C ARG A 41 -3.29 -11.46 -5.82
N SER A 42 -3.32 -12.04 -7.01
CA SER A 42 -2.50 -13.20 -7.35
C SER A 42 -1.01 -12.83 -7.42
N VAL A 43 -0.69 -11.67 -7.98
CA VAL A 43 0.68 -11.14 -8.03
C VAL A 43 1.20 -10.85 -6.63
N TYR A 44 0.43 -10.17 -5.77
CA TYR A 44 0.84 -9.89 -4.40
C TYR A 44 1.21 -11.17 -3.63
N ARG A 45 0.34 -12.18 -3.67
CA ARG A 45 0.58 -13.48 -3.03
C ARG A 45 1.79 -14.19 -3.59
N SER A 46 2.00 -14.11 -4.90
CA SER A 46 3.18 -14.69 -5.54
C SER A 46 4.46 -14.05 -5.03
N CYS A 47 4.50 -12.70 -4.96
CA CYS A 47 5.65 -11.96 -4.45
C CYS A 47 5.90 -12.25 -2.95
N SER A 48 4.84 -12.27 -2.14
CA SER A 48 4.93 -12.58 -0.70
C SER A 48 5.54 -13.96 -0.45
N ARG A 49 5.10 -14.99 -1.19
CA ARG A 49 5.66 -16.35 -1.09
C ARG A 49 7.09 -16.46 -1.62
N ARG A 50 7.41 -15.76 -2.71
CA ARG A 50 8.76 -15.71 -3.27
C ARG A 50 9.75 -15.14 -2.26
N ASP A 51 9.35 -14.09 -1.56
CA ASP A 51 10.24 -13.33 -0.66
C ASP A 51 10.28 -13.91 0.76
N GLN A 52 9.52 -14.98 1.05
CA GLN A 52 9.48 -15.62 2.36
C GLN A 52 10.87 -16.09 2.81
N LEU A 53 11.25 -15.73 4.04
CA LEU A 53 12.55 -16.09 4.61
C LEU A 53 12.37 -17.14 5.72
N GLY A 54 12.45 -18.42 5.35
CA GLY A 54 12.24 -19.51 6.30
C GLY A 54 10.88 -19.41 7.00
N PRO A 55 10.82 -19.38 8.36
CA PRO A 55 9.56 -19.21 9.08
C PRO A 55 9.03 -17.77 9.06
N PHE A 56 9.82 -16.79 8.61
CA PHE A 56 9.45 -15.38 8.65
C PHE A 56 8.61 -14.99 7.44
N GLN A 57 7.41 -14.51 7.73
CA GLN A 57 6.55 -13.85 6.77
C GLN A 57 7.05 -12.42 6.52
N MET A 58 7.17 -12.03 5.25
CA MET A 58 7.83 -10.79 4.84
C MET A 58 6.87 -9.68 4.41
N SER A 59 5.57 -9.95 4.40
CA SER A 59 4.51 -8.96 4.21
C SER A 59 3.19 -9.43 4.81
N ASP A 60 2.29 -8.51 5.15
CA ASP A 60 0.94 -8.82 5.61
C ASP A 60 0.05 -9.21 4.41
N GLU A 61 -0.49 -10.43 4.41
CA GLU A 61 -1.46 -10.89 3.40
C GLU A 61 -2.92 -10.78 3.87
N SER A 62 -3.17 -10.42 5.14
CA SER A 62 -4.51 -10.46 5.72
C SER A 62 -5.47 -9.48 5.03
N TRP A 63 -4.94 -8.38 4.46
CA TRP A 63 -5.71 -7.41 3.68
C TRP A 63 -6.31 -7.98 2.38
N LEU A 64 -5.83 -9.14 1.93
CA LEU A 64 -6.39 -9.89 0.80
C LEU A 64 -7.47 -10.90 1.22
N THR A 65 -7.92 -10.86 2.47
CA THR A 65 -8.85 -11.83 3.04
C THR A 65 -10.01 -11.13 3.72
N ALA A 66 -11.09 -11.89 4.00
CA ALA A 66 -12.22 -11.36 4.76
C ALA A 66 -11.88 -11.08 6.25
N THR A 67 -10.74 -11.58 6.74
CA THR A 67 -10.31 -11.43 8.12
C THR A 67 -9.08 -10.55 8.17
N LEU A 68 -9.31 -9.24 8.19
CA LEU A 68 -8.26 -8.25 8.36
C LEU A 68 -7.57 -8.44 9.72
N GLN A 69 -6.26 -8.66 9.74
CA GLN A 69 -5.48 -8.71 10.98
C GLN A 69 -4.73 -7.40 11.21
N ASN A 70 -4.33 -6.73 10.13
CA ASN A 70 -3.66 -5.44 10.17
C ASN A 70 -4.67 -4.29 10.01
N PRO A 71 -5.02 -3.57 11.10
CA PRO A 71 -5.99 -2.47 11.01
C PRO A 71 -5.47 -1.28 10.19
N LEU A 72 -4.18 -1.24 9.86
CA LEU A 72 -3.58 -0.14 9.11
C LEU A 72 -3.71 -0.30 7.60
N ALA A 73 -4.03 -1.49 7.08
CA ALA A 73 -4.05 -1.82 5.64
C ALA A 73 -5.36 -1.42 4.94
N VAL A 74 -5.75 -0.15 5.05
CA VAL A 74 -7.07 0.37 4.62
C VAL A 74 -6.99 1.58 3.68
N GLY A 75 -5.79 2.00 3.28
CA GLY A 75 -5.57 3.22 2.50
C GLY A 75 -6.26 3.24 1.14
N GLN A 76 -6.44 2.09 0.52
CA GLN A 76 -7.14 1.93 -0.76
C GLN A 76 -8.64 2.29 -0.71
N TYR A 77 -9.23 2.41 0.47
CA TYR A 77 -10.64 2.76 0.66
C TYR A 77 -10.87 4.19 1.15
N VAL A 78 -9.82 5.00 1.32
CA VAL A 78 -9.96 6.41 1.67
C VAL A 78 -10.48 7.16 0.45
N ASN A 79 -11.58 7.90 0.63
CA ASN A 79 -12.25 8.63 -0.44
C ASN A 79 -11.60 10.00 -0.71
N ASN A 80 -11.91 10.58 -1.88
CA ASN A 80 -11.48 11.95 -2.18
C ASN A 80 -12.30 12.95 -1.37
N CYS A 81 -11.65 14.01 -0.90
CA CYS A 81 -12.35 15.14 -0.31
C CYS A 81 -13.21 15.88 -1.35
N SER A 82 -14.20 16.62 -0.87
CA SER A 82 -15.03 17.53 -1.66
C SER A 82 -15.25 18.83 -0.90
N HIS A 83 -15.97 19.79 -1.50
CA HIS A 83 -16.39 21.00 -0.80
C HIS A 83 -17.21 20.72 0.47
N GLU A 84 -17.95 19.62 0.50
CA GLU A 84 -18.78 19.22 1.64
C GLU A 84 -18.03 18.31 2.63
N LYS A 85 -17.08 17.52 2.12
CA LYS A 85 -16.32 16.51 2.87
C LYS A 85 -14.84 16.88 2.87
N ALA A 86 -14.42 17.68 3.86
CA ALA A 86 -13.03 18.11 4.00
C ALA A 86 -12.09 16.93 4.27
N ALA A 87 -10.85 17.02 3.79
CA ALA A 87 -9.82 16.03 4.08
C ALA A 87 -9.55 15.96 5.61
N ASN A 88 -9.53 14.75 6.15
CA ASN A 88 -9.18 14.46 7.55
C ASN A 88 -7.96 13.55 7.67
N VAL A 89 -7.47 13.02 6.54
CA VAL A 89 -6.19 12.32 6.41
C VAL A 89 -5.45 12.83 5.18
N CYS A 90 -4.14 12.62 5.13
CA CYS A 90 -3.33 12.78 3.92
C CYS A 90 -2.47 11.54 3.68
N TYR A 91 -2.12 11.31 2.42
CA TYR A 91 -1.13 10.32 2.04
C TYR A 91 0.27 10.91 2.18
N GLN A 92 1.15 10.17 2.84
CA GLN A 92 2.56 10.49 2.97
C GLN A 92 3.39 9.33 2.43
N GLU A 93 4.29 9.61 1.50
CA GLU A 93 5.26 8.62 1.02
C GLU A 93 6.31 8.37 2.10
N PHE A 94 6.68 7.11 2.27
CA PHE A 94 7.65 6.68 3.27
C PHE A 94 8.48 5.51 2.74
N ASP A 95 9.80 5.66 2.74
CA ASP A 95 10.73 4.58 2.41
C ASP A 95 11.14 3.84 3.69
N VAL A 96 10.87 2.54 3.72
CA VAL A 96 11.23 1.68 4.86
C VAL A 96 12.76 1.58 4.94
N PRO A 97 13.37 1.88 6.11
CA PRO A 97 14.82 1.80 6.26
C PRO A 97 15.37 0.40 5.96
N GLY A 98 16.54 0.32 5.34
CA GLY A 98 17.17 -0.97 5.00
C GLY A 98 17.47 -1.85 6.23
N HIS A 99 17.64 -1.24 7.40
CA HIS A 99 17.86 -1.92 8.69
C HIS A 99 16.56 -2.26 9.44
N PHE A 100 15.39 -2.19 8.79
CA PHE A 100 14.12 -2.52 9.41
C PHE A 100 14.07 -3.99 9.86
N PRO A 101 13.66 -4.29 11.11
CA PRO A 101 13.67 -5.65 11.65
C PRO A 101 12.86 -6.63 10.80
N VAL A 102 13.45 -7.79 10.50
CA VAL A 102 12.83 -8.82 9.65
C VAL A 102 11.53 -9.33 10.25
N GLU A 103 11.51 -9.49 11.57
CA GLU A 103 10.36 -9.99 12.34
C GLU A 103 9.16 -9.05 12.26
N LEU A 104 9.38 -7.76 11.97
CA LEU A 104 8.31 -6.78 11.86
C LEU A 104 7.80 -6.60 10.42
N LYS A 105 8.50 -7.15 9.42
CA LYS A 105 8.08 -7.03 8.00
C LYS A 105 6.74 -7.70 7.73
N GLN A 106 6.37 -8.71 8.53
CA GLN A 106 5.05 -9.35 8.50
C GLN A 106 3.87 -8.39 8.69
N TYR A 107 4.10 -7.18 9.23
CA TYR A 107 3.05 -6.17 9.44
C TYR A 107 2.99 -5.11 8.33
N LEU A 108 3.92 -5.14 7.37
CA LEU A 108 3.91 -4.22 6.23
C LEU A 108 3.00 -4.79 5.15
N PRO A 109 1.94 -4.09 4.73
CA PRO A 109 1.01 -4.58 3.73
C PRO A 109 1.50 -4.26 2.30
N ASN A 110 2.82 -4.19 2.12
CA ASN A 110 3.47 -3.82 0.87
C ASN A 110 4.54 -4.86 0.52
N ILE A 111 4.61 -5.22 -0.76
CA ILE A 111 5.62 -6.16 -1.28
C ILE A 111 6.15 -5.64 -2.61
N VAL A 112 7.45 -5.77 -2.85
CA VAL A 112 8.05 -5.35 -4.14
C VAL A 112 7.73 -6.36 -5.24
N TYR A 113 7.45 -5.87 -6.45
CA TYR A 113 7.19 -6.74 -7.59
C TYR A 113 8.43 -7.53 -8.00
N SER A 114 9.57 -6.85 -8.21
CA SER A 114 10.86 -7.49 -8.53
C SER A 114 11.69 -7.78 -7.27
N HIS A 115 12.46 -8.87 -7.31
CA HIS A 115 13.41 -9.28 -6.27
C HIS A 115 14.70 -8.42 -6.25
N ASP A 116 14.85 -7.41 -7.10
CA ASP A 116 16.07 -6.59 -7.10
C ASP A 116 16.40 -6.01 -5.72
N MET A 117 17.58 -6.42 -5.21
CA MET A 117 17.96 -6.36 -3.80
C MET A 117 18.35 -4.98 -3.29
N GLU A 118 18.53 -3.99 -4.18
CA GLU A 118 18.95 -2.63 -3.80
C GLU A 118 17.76 -1.71 -3.42
N SER A 119 16.55 -2.25 -3.47
CA SER A 119 15.27 -1.61 -3.16
C SER A 119 14.97 -1.27 -1.70
N HIS A 120 14.91 -0.01 -1.31
CA HIS A 120 14.03 0.36 -0.19
C HIS A 120 12.58 0.02 -0.55
N LEU A 121 11.82 -0.49 0.42
CA LEU A 121 10.38 -0.72 0.25
C LEU A 121 9.65 0.62 0.39
N ARG A 122 9.01 1.10 -0.69
CA ARG A 122 8.11 2.25 -0.65
C ARG A 122 6.78 1.86 -0.01
N CYS A 123 6.40 2.59 1.01
CA CYS A 123 5.07 2.58 1.60
C CYS A 123 4.39 3.93 1.37
N VAL A 124 3.06 3.91 1.39
CA VAL A 124 2.25 5.14 1.51
C VAL A 124 1.46 5.03 2.79
N VAL A 125 1.72 5.92 3.74
CA VAL A 125 1.06 5.95 5.04
C VAL A 125 -0.07 6.98 5.03
N LEU A 126 -1.05 6.80 5.93
CA LEU A 126 -2.10 7.77 6.16
C LEU A 126 -1.73 8.55 7.42
N VAL A 127 -1.66 9.86 7.32
CA VAL A 127 -1.44 10.75 8.46
C VAL A 127 -2.72 11.52 8.72
N THR A 128 -3.17 11.51 9.97
CA THR A 128 -4.36 12.25 10.38
C THR A 128 -4.07 13.75 10.41
N LEU A 129 -4.96 14.55 9.82
CA LEU A 129 -4.86 16.02 9.84
C LEU A 129 -5.51 16.64 11.08
N ARG A 130 -6.30 15.84 11.81
CA ARG A 130 -6.96 16.15 13.07
C ARG A 130 -7.39 14.85 13.75
N ASP A 131 -7.92 14.94 14.96
CA ASP A 131 -8.53 13.80 15.64
C ASP A 131 -9.69 13.23 14.80
N ILE A 132 -9.75 11.89 14.73
CA ILE A 132 -10.75 11.12 13.99
C ILE A 132 -11.60 10.34 14.98
N LYS A 133 -12.92 10.44 14.84
CA LYS A 133 -13.86 9.73 15.73
C LYS A 133 -14.23 8.36 15.17
N GLN A 134 -14.62 7.44 16.05
CA GLN A 134 -15.12 6.13 15.63
C GLN A 134 -16.34 6.30 14.70
N GLY A 135 -16.34 5.55 13.60
CA GLY A 135 -17.41 5.60 12.59
C GLY A 135 -17.28 6.76 11.60
N GLU A 136 -16.28 7.62 11.74
CA GLU A 136 -16.02 8.70 10.80
C GLU A 136 -15.40 8.16 9.50
N GLU A 137 -15.93 8.62 8.36
CA GLU A 137 -15.39 8.30 7.03
C GLU A 137 -14.07 9.07 6.79
N LEU A 138 -13.10 8.42 6.14
CA LEU A 138 -11.80 9.02 5.84
C LEU A 138 -11.81 9.67 4.45
N PHE A 139 -11.30 10.90 4.39
CA PHE A 139 -11.12 11.68 3.17
C PHE A 139 -9.71 12.21 3.05
N SER A 140 -9.12 12.07 1.85
CA SER A 140 -7.85 12.69 1.47
C SER A 140 -8.04 13.55 0.22
N ASN A 141 -7.16 14.52 0.02
CA ASN A 141 -7.04 15.19 -1.27
C ASN A 141 -6.17 14.33 -2.20
N TYR A 142 -6.73 13.88 -3.33
CA TYR A 142 -5.97 13.07 -4.29
C TYR A 142 -4.93 13.88 -5.08
N TYR A 143 -4.98 15.21 -5.01
CA TYR A 143 -4.11 16.12 -5.75
C TYR A 143 -2.91 16.63 -4.95
N THR A 144 -2.81 16.31 -3.66
CA THR A 144 -1.73 16.78 -2.79
C THR A 144 -1.03 15.59 -2.18
N VAL A 145 0.06 15.15 -2.83
CA VAL A 145 1.04 14.29 -2.16
C VAL A 145 1.98 15.22 -1.39
N VAL A 146 2.09 15.01 -0.08
CA VAL A 146 3.08 15.71 0.75
C VAL A 146 4.37 14.90 0.67
N SER A 147 5.46 15.54 0.24
CA SER A 147 6.80 14.97 0.17
C SER A 147 7.49 15.04 1.52
#